data_AF-A0A2G9S7P7-F1
#
_entry.id   AF-A0A2G9S7P7-F1
#
_cell.length_a   1.000
_cell.length_b   1.000
_cell.length_c   1.000
_cell.angle_alpha   90.00
_cell.angle_beta   90.00
_cell.angle_gamma   90.00
#
_symmetry.space_group_name_H-M   'P 1'
#
loop_
_entity.id
_entity.type
_entity.pdbx_description
1 polymer ?
#
loop_
_entity_poly.entity_id
_entity_poly.type
_entity_poly.pdbx_seq_one_letter_code
_entity_poly.pdbx_strand_id
1 'polypeptide(L)'
;MHITVSLRRKEIVQRIGELLNGIDHTQSSLINEELVEWKRRQQIACIGGPPNACLDQLQTWFTSIAKSLQKIRQQLKKLEELEQKLTYECDPITNNKQALQERTQTLFKQLIQR
;
A
#
# COMPACT_ATOMS: atom_id res chain seq x y z
N MET A 1 -25.50 -9.01 21.11
CA MET A 1 -24.04 -8.96 21.33
C MET A 1 -23.19 -8.96 20.04
N HIS A 2 -23.75 -9.26 18.85
CA HIS A 2 -22.99 -9.33 17.59
C HIS A 2 -22.83 -8.00 16.81
N ILE A 3 -23.64 -6.97 17.10
CA ILE A 3 -23.68 -5.72 16.32
C ILE A 3 -22.40 -4.88 16.50
N THR A 4 -21.83 -4.82 17.71
CA THR A 4 -20.61 -4.04 17.96
C THR A 4 -19.40 -4.59 17.21
N VAL A 5 -19.31 -5.92 17.09
CA VAL A 5 -18.23 -6.58 16.35
C VAL A 5 -18.37 -6.32 14.85
N SER A 6 -19.58 -6.44 14.30
CA SER A 6 -19.82 -6.20 12.88
C SER A 6 -19.56 -4.75 12.47
N LEU A 7 -19.94 -3.77 13.31
CA LEU A 7 -19.64 -2.36 13.09
C LEU A 7 -18.13 -2.10 13.08
N ARG A 8 -17.38 -2.65 14.05
CA ARG A 8 -15.91 -2.51 14.10
C ARG A 8 -15.24 -3.15 12.89
N ARG A 9 -15.70 -4.33 12.45
CA ARG A 9 -15.18 -5.01 11.26
C ARG A 9 -15.38 -4.15 10.01
N LYS A 10 -16.57 -3.56 9.85
CA LYS A 10 -16.88 -2.66 8.73
C LYS A 10 -15.99 -1.41 8.75
N GLU A 11 -15.80 -0.79 9.91
CA GLU A 11 -14.94 0.41 10.05
C GLU A 11 -13.48 0.09 9.67
N ILE A 12 -12.93 -1.04 10.13
CA ILE A 12 -11.56 -1.44 9.81
C ILE A 12 -11.41 -1.69 8.30
N VAL A 13 -12.35 -2.41 7.69
CA VAL A 13 -12.35 -2.68 6.24
C VAL A 13 -12.38 -1.36 5.44
N GLN A 14 -13.23 -0.41 5.85
CA GLN A 14 -13.30 0.90 5.21
C GLN A 14 -11.98 1.68 5.36
N ARG A 15 -11.41 1.75 6.57
CA ARG A 15 -10.12 2.41 6.80
C ARG A 15 -8.99 1.79 5.99
N ILE A 16 -8.96 0.46 5.83
CA ILE A 16 -7.98 -0.22 4.98
C ILE A 16 -8.16 0.22 3.52
N GLY A 17 -9.41 0.31 3.04
CA GLY A 17 -9.71 0.81 1.70
C GLY A 17 -9.21 2.25 1.48
N GLU A 18 -9.46 3.15 2.44
CA GLU A 18 -9.00 4.54 2.41
C GLU A 18 -7.46 4.63 2.43
N LEU A 19 -6.81 3.84 3.28
CA LEU A 19 -5.34 3.76 3.33
C LEU A 19 -4.74 3.27 2.02
N LEU A 20 -5.34 2.25 1.38
CA LEU A 20 -4.88 1.76 0.08
C LEU A 20 -5.02 2.82 -1.01
N ASN A 21 -6.11 3.61 -1.00
CA ASN A 21 -6.28 4.71 -1.95
C ASN A 21 -5.21 5.81 -1.74
N GLY A 22 -4.90 6.15 -0.49
CA GLY A 22 -3.83 7.10 -0.18
C GLY A 22 -2.44 6.61 -0.59
N ILE A 23 -2.18 5.30 -0.42
CA ILE A 23 -0.94 4.68 -0.89
C ILE A 23 -0.86 4.70 -2.41
N ASP A 24 -1.93 4.33 -3.12
CA ASP A 24 -1.99 4.33 -4.59
C ASP A 24 -1.65 5.70 -5.17
N HIS A 25 -2.25 6.77 -4.61
CA HIS A 25 -1.96 8.13 -5.02
C HIS A 25 -0.50 8.52 -4.76
N THR A 26 -0.01 8.27 -3.54
CA THR A 26 1.37 8.61 -3.15
C THR A 26 2.40 7.83 -3.99
N GLN A 27 2.13 6.54 -4.22
CA GLN A 27 2.97 5.67 -5.02
C GLN A 27 2.98 6.10 -6.49
N SER A 28 1.83 6.55 -7.03
CA SER A 28 1.75 7.08 -8.38
C SER A 28 2.60 8.33 -8.56
N SER A 29 2.56 9.28 -7.62
CA SER A 29 3.44 10.46 -7.66
C SER A 29 4.91 10.07 -7.51
N LEU A 30 5.25 9.15 -6.60
CA LEU A 30 6.62 8.69 -6.41
C LEU A 30 7.21 8.03 -7.67
N ILE A 31 6.44 7.19 -8.35
CA ILE A 31 6.90 6.43 -9.54
C ILE A 31 6.90 7.29 -10.80
N ASN A 32 5.85 8.08 -11.02
CA ASN A 32 5.67 8.80 -12.29
C ASN A 32 6.32 10.19 -12.29
N GLU A 33 6.55 10.79 -11.12
CA GLU A 33 7.12 12.13 -11.01
C GLU A 33 8.55 12.04 -10.45
N GLU A 34 8.70 11.68 -9.17
CA GLU A 34 9.99 11.74 -8.47
C GLU A 34 11.05 10.80 -9.08
N LEU A 35 10.67 9.55 -9.40
CA LEU A 35 11.59 8.59 -10.02
C LEU A 35 11.98 8.99 -11.44
N VAL A 36 11.04 9.56 -12.21
CA VAL A 36 11.30 10.02 -13.59
C VAL A 36 12.25 11.22 -13.57
N GLU A 37 11.99 12.19 -12.68
CA GLU A 37 12.85 13.36 -12.52
C GLU A 37 14.25 12.98 -12.03
N TRP A 38 14.35 12.02 -11.12
CA TRP A 38 15.65 11.49 -10.70
C TRP A 38 16.39 10.80 -11.85
N LYS A 39 15.72 9.99 -12.69
CA LYS A 39 16.34 9.37 -13.88
C LYS A 39 16.88 10.45 -14.84
N ARG A 40 16.14 11.55 -15.02
CA ARG A 40 16.59 12.69 -15.84
C ARG A 40 17.82 13.37 -15.25
N ARG A 41 17.83 13.64 -13.94
CA ARG A 41 19.00 14.19 -13.23
C ARG A 41 20.21 13.27 -13.35
N GLN A 42 20.02 11.96 -13.24
CA GLN A 42 21.08 10.98 -13.42
C GLN A 42 21.69 11.04 -14.83
N GLN A 43 20.86 11.12 -15.89
CA GLN A 43 21.35 11.26 -17.26
C GLN A 43 22.20 12.53 -17.45
N ILE A 44 21.75 13.65 -16.88
CA ILE A 44 22.47 14.93 -16.93
C ILE A 44 23.81 14.84 -16.18
N ALA A 45 23.83 14.22 -15.00
CA ALA A 45 25.07 14.00 -14.24
C ALA A 45 26.07 13.13 -15.02
N CYS A 46 25.61 12.10 -15.74
CA CYS A 46 26.46 11.24 -16.55
C CYS A 46 27.19 11.97 -17.70
N ILE A 47 26.64 13.09 -18.20
CA ILE A 47 27.27 13.91 -19.25
C ILE A 47 28.06 15.11 -18.69
N GLY A 48 28.37 15.11 -17.38
CA GLY A 48 29.13 16.17 -16.73
C GLY A 48 28.30 17.30 -16.13
N GLY A 49 26.98 17.13 -16.02
CA GLY A 49 26.12 18.04 -15.26
C GLY A 49 26.29 17.90 -13.73
N PRO A 50 25.56 18.72 -12.94
CA PRO A 50 25.70 18.73 -11.49
C PRO A 50 25.32 17.37 -10.85
N PRO A 51 26.09 16.88 -9.85
CA PRO A 51 26.00 15.50 -9.33
C PRO A 51 24.82 15.22 -8.40
N ASN A 52 23.72 15.99 -8.46
CA ASN A 52 22.57 15.85 -7.56
C ASN A 52 21.66 14.66 -7.95
N ALA A 53 22.18 13.44 -7.81
CA ALA A 53 21.50 12.18 -8.09
C ALA A 53 21.52 11.20 -6.89
N CYS A 54 21.53 11.72 -5.66
CA CYS A 54 21.45 10.89 -4.45
C CYS A 54 20.08 10.18 -4.36
N LEU A 55 20.11 8.86 -4.14
CA LEU A 55 18.93 7.99 -4.07
C LEU A 55 18.31 7.89 -2.68
N ASP A 56 18.98 8.37 -1.63
CA ASP A 56 18.59 8.12 -0.23
C ASP A 56 17.15 8.55 0.08
N GLN A 57 16.72 9.70 -0.46
CA GLN A 57 15.36 10.20 -0.27
C GLN A 57 14.32 9.33 -0.99
N LEU A 58 14.58 8.95 -2.24
CA LEU A 58 13.72 8.02 -2.99
C LEU A 58 13.64 6.67 -2.26
N GLN A 59 14.78 6.11 -1.87
CA GLN A 59 14.84 4.85 -1.13
C GLN A 59 14.03 4.91 0.16
N THR A 60 14.10 6.03 0.88
CA THR A 60 13.30 6.23 2.10
C THR A 60 11.81 6.22 1.81
N TRP A 61 11.36 6.92 0.76
CA TRP A 61 9.95 6.94 0.36
C TRP A 61 9.46 5.56 -0.10
N PHE A 62 10.19 4.89 -1.00
CA PHE A 62 9.87 3.54 -1.46
C PHE A 62 9.80 2.57 -0.26
N THR A 63 10.77 2.64 0.65
CA THR A 63 10.80 1.79 1.85
C THR A 63 9.61 2.07 2.77
N SER A 64 9.24 3.34 2.95
CA SER A 64 8.10 3.72 3.79
C SER A 64 6.78 3.18 3.24
N ILE A 65 6.56 3.28 1.92
CA ILE A 65 5.37 2.72 1.25
C ILE A 65 5.38 1.19 1.35
N ALA A 66 6.52 0.54 1.10
CA ALA A 66 6.65 -0.92 1.20
C ALA A 66 6.31 -1.43 2.61
N LYS A 67 6.81 -0.76 3.66
CA LYS A 67 6.49 -1.07 5.05
C LYS A 67 4.99 -0.89 5.34
N SER A 68 4.38 0.17 4.81
CA SER A 68 2.95 0.45 4.98
C SER A 68 2.08 -0.63 4.33
N LEU A 69 2.40 -1.03 3.10
CA LEU A 69 1.73 -2.13 2.39
C LEU A 69 1.90 -3.48 3.11
N GLN A 70 3.11 -3.79 3.63
CA GLN A 70 3.32 -4.99 4.45
C GLN A 70 2.46 -4.97 5.71
N LYS A 71 2.35 -3.83 6.38
CA LYS A 71 1.51 -3.68 7.58
C LYS A 71 0.03 -3.92 7.25
N ILE A 72 -0.46 -3.40 6.14
CA ILE A 72 -1.84 -3.67 5.65
C ILE A 72 -2.03 -5.16 5.37
N ARG A 73 -1.07 -5.81 4.70
CA ARG A 73 -1.12 -7.26 4.46
C ARG A 73 -1.19 -8.07 5.75
N GLN A 74 -0.43 -7.69 6.79
CA GLN A 74 -0.51 -8.32 8.11
C GLN A 74 -1.86 -8.08 8.79
N GLN A 75 -2.43 -6.88 8.69
CA GLN A 75 -3.76 -6.58 9.22
C GLN A 75 -4.84 -7.41 8.52
N LEU A 76 -4.77 -7.56 7.20
CA LEU A 76 -5.69 -8.43 6.43
C LEU A 76 -5.58 -9.89 6.87
N LYS A 77 -4.37 -10.40 7.12
CA LYS A 77 -4.17 -11.76 7.64
C LYS A 77 -4.77 -11.93 9.04
N LYS A 78 -4.62 -10.94 9.91
CA LYS A 78 -5.24 -10.96 11.25
C LYS A 78 -6.76 -10.90 11.19
N LEU A 79 -7.33 -10.17 10.22
CA LEU A 79 -8.78 -10.17 9.99
C LEU A 79 -9.28 -11.54 9.54
N GLU A 80 -8.52 -12.27 8.73
CA GLU A 80 -8.82 -13.65 8.34
C GLU A 80 -8.79 -14.62 9.54
N GLU A 81 -7.81 -14.48 10.44
CA GLU A 81 -7.77 -15.29 11.67
C GLU A 81 -8.98 -15.01 12.59
N LEU A 82 -9.50 -13.77 12.58
CA LEU A 82 -10.68 -13.39 13.35
C LEU A 82 -11.99 -13.86 12.69
N GLU A 83 -12.05 -13.89 11.36
CA GLU A 83 -13.11 -14.51 10.58
C GLU A 83 -13.23 -16.00 10.91
N GLN A 84 -12.12 -16.75 10.89
CA GLN A 84 -12.11 -18.19 11.19
C GLN A 84 -12.63 -18.51 12.60
N LYS A 85 -12.44 -17.60 13.56
CA LYS A 85 -12.92 -17.77 14.95
C LYS A 85 -14.38 -17.39 15.16
N LEU A 86 -14.91 -16.50 14.32
CA LEU A 86 -16.27 -15.99 14.43
C LEU A 86 -16.71 -15.46 13.06
N THR A 87 -17.57 -16.20 12.39
CA THR A 87 -18.21 -15.84 11.12
C THR A 87 -19.72 -15.82 11.29
N TYR A 88 -20.40 -14.97 10.53
CA TYR A 88 -21.85 -14.82 10.48
C TYR A 88 -22.30 -14.49 9.05
N GLU A 89 -23.60 -14.59 8.76
CA GLU A 89 -24.15 -14.23 7.45
C GLU A 89 -23.87 -12.76 7.10
N CYS A 90 -23.38 -12.51 5.88
CA CYS A 90 -22.98 -11.17 5.40
C CYS A 90 -21.83 -10.51 6.18
N ASP A 91 -20.78 -11.26 6.54
CA ASP A 91 -19.58 -10.66 7.14
C ASP A 91 -18.88 -9.68 6.16
N PRO A 92 -18.73 -8.38 6.52
CA PRO A 92 -17.99 -7.41 5.72
C PRO A 92 -16.54 -7.81 5.44
N ILE A 93 -15.92 -8.64 6.28
CA ILE A 93 -14.57 -9.16 6.04
C ILE A 93 -14.60 -10.08 4.83
N THR A 94 -15.42 -11.14 4.84
CA THR A 94 -15.47 -12.13 3.75
C THR A 94 -15.77 -11.49 2.40
N ASN A 95 -16.69 -10.51 2.36
CA ASN A 95 -17.06 -9.83 1.11
C ASN A 95 -15.96 -8.93 0.52
N ASN A 96 -15.17 -8.23 1.36
CA ASN A 96 -14.19 -7.26 0.89
C ASN A 96 -12.75 -7.79 0.88
N LYS A 97 -12.49 -8.89 1.58
CA LYS A 97 -11.15 -9.44 1.82
C LYS A 97 -10.38 -9.69 0.53
N GLN A 98 -10.99 -10.38 -0.44
CA GLN A 98 -10.30 -10.73 -1.67
C GLN A 98 -9.90 -9.47 -2.46
N ALA A 99 -10.83 -8.52 -2.61
CA ALA A 99 -10.57 -7.25 -3.29
C ALA A 99 -9.45 -6.43 -2.60
N LEU A 100 -9.45 -6.36 -1.27
CA LEU A 100 -8.42 -5.66 -0.51
C LEU A 100 -7.05 -6.36 -0.62
N GLN A 101 -7.02 -7.69 -0.59
CA GLN A 101 -5.79 -8.46 -0.78
C GLN A 101 -5.22 -8.28 -2.20
N GLU A 102 -6.05 -8.38 -3.23
CA GLU A 102 -5.66 -8.19 -4.63
C GLU A 102 -5.13 -6.77 -4.89
N ARG A 103 -5.81 -5.74 -4.36
CA ARG A 103 -5.32 -4.36 -4.40
C ARG A 103 -3.97 -4.19 -3.72
N THR A 104 -3.83 -4.71 -2.50
CA THR A 104 -2.56 -4.63 -1.74
C THR A 104 -1.42 -5.32 -2.51
N GLN A 105 -1.67 -6.48 -3.10
CA GLN A 105 -0.67 -7.20 -3.91
C GLN A 105 -0.31 -6.45 -5.19
N THR A 106 -1.29 -5.86 -5.87
CA THR A 106 -1.08 -5.07 -7.08
C THR A 106 -0.19 -3.87 -6.79
N LEU A 107 -0.51 -3.09 -5.75
CA LEU A 107 0.30 -1.95 -5.31
C LEU A 107 1.73 -2.37 -4.95
N PHE A 108 1.87 -3.47 -4.22
CA PHE A 108 3.19 -3.98 -3.84
C PHE A 108 4.02 -4.42 -5.05
N LYS A 109 3.39 -5.08 -6.04
CA LYS A 109 4.06 -5.44 -7.31
C LYS A 109 4.47 -4.19 -8.09
N GLN A 110 3.60 -3.21 -8.21
CA GLN A 110 3.89 -1.94 -8.90
C GLN A 110 5.05 -1.19 -8.23
N LEU A 111 5.19 -1.28 -6.91
CA LEU A 111 6.26 -0.61 -6.16
C LEU A 111 7.64 -1.24 -6.41
N ILE A 112 7.69 -2.56 -6.60
CA ILE A 112 8.95 -3.32 -6.73
C ILE A 112 9.38 -3.49 -8.20
N GLN A 113 8.43 -3.56 -9.14
CA GLN A 113 8.73 -3.85 -10.55
C GLN A 113 9.08 -2.61 -11.40
N ARG A 114 9.10 -1.40 -10.83
CA ARG A 114 9.30 -0.12 -11.56
C ARG A 114 10.58 0.58 -11.13
#